data_AF-A0A354UAA2-F1
#
_entry.id   AF-A0A354UAA2-F1
#
_cell.length_a   1.000
_cell.length_b   1.000
_cell.length_c   1.000
_cell.angle_alpha   90.00
_cell.angle_beta   90.00
_cell.angle_gamma   90.00
#
_symmetry.space_group_name_H-M   'P 1'
#
loop_
_entity.id
_entity.type
_entity.pdbx_description
1 polymer ?
#
loop_
_entity_poly.entity_id
_entity_poly.type
_entity_poly.pdbx_seq_one_letter_code
_entity_poly.pdbx_strand_id
1 'polypeptide(L)' 'QKIEAIVRDEMNKVGGQEVLMPVVLPADLWQESGRYESVGAELLRFKDRNGKDMLLGMTHEEAIVHLVRS' A
#
# COMPACT_ATOMS: atom_id res chain seq x y z
N GLN A 1 -9.22 1.62 -18.60
CA GLN A 1 -9.28 2.97 -19.22
C GLN A 1 -10.64 3.68 -19.07
N LYS A 2 -11.73 3.29 -19.75
CA LYS A 2 -13.02 4.05 -19.63
C LYS A 2 -13.56 4.10 -18.18
N ILE A 3 -13.51 2.99 -17.47
CA ILE A 3 -13.96 2.92 -16.07
C ILE A 3 -13.05 3.74 -15.15
N GLU A 4 -11.73 3.54 -15.23
CA GLU A 4 -10.75 4.33 -14.47
C GLU A 4 -10.90 5.85 -14.70
N ALA A 5 -11.21 6.28 -15.93
CA ALA A 5 -11.43 7.69 -16.23
C ALA A 5 -12.67 8.25 -15.52
N ILE A 6 -13.77 7.50 -15.48
CA ILE A 6 -14.98 7.88 -14.74
C ILE A 6 -14.68 7.97 -13.24
N VAL A 7 -14.01 6.96 -12.67
CA VAL A 7 -13.64 6.97 -11.25
C VAL A 7 -12.75 8.16 -10.92
N ARG A 8 -11.74 8.44 -11.75
CA ARG A 8 -10.84 9.59 -11.55
C ARG A 8 -11.58 10.93 -11.62
N ASP A 9 -12.49 11.10 -12.58
CA ASP A 9 -13.29 12.33 -12.73
C ASP A 9 -14.17 12.57 -11.50
N GLU A 10 -14.85 11.54 -11.00
CA GLU A 10 -15.69 11.65 -9.79
C GLU A 10 -14.85 11.94 -8.54
N MET A 11 -13.69 11.29 -8.39
CA MET A 11 -12.77 11.57 -7.27
C MET A 11 -12.24 13.01 -7.32
N ASN A 12 -11.91 13.53 -8.50
CA ASN A 12 -11.46 14.92 -8.67
C ASN A 12 -12.55 15.93 -8.31
N LYS A 13 -13.83 15.67 -8.65
CA LYS A 13 -14.96 16.56 -8.31
C LYS A 13 -15.16 16.75 -6.81
N VAL A 14 -14.81 15.73 -6.01
CA VAL A 14 -14.87 15.80 -4.53
C VAL A 14 -13.55 16.24 -3.89
N GLY A 15 -12.58 16.70 -4.70
CA GLY A 15 -11.28 17.19 -4.23
C GLY A 15 -10.24 16.11 -3.93
N GLY A 16 -10.47 14.87 -4.36
CA GLY A 16 -9.51 13.77 -4.21
C GLY A 16 -8.18 14.08 -4.89
N GLN A 17 -7.08 13.63 -4.27
CA GLN A 17 -5.73 13.77 -4.79
C GLN A 17 -5.21 12.39 -5.19
N GLU A 18 -5.04 12.17 -6.49
CA GLU A 18 -4.54 10.88 -6.99
C GLU A 18 -3.03 10.72 -6.71
N VAL A 19 -2.65 9.60 -6.13
CA VAL A 19 -1.27 9.21 -5.86
C VAL A 19 -1.01 7.79 -6.34
N LEU A 20 0.23 7.51 -6.76
CA LEU A 20 0.68 6.17 -7.13
C LEU A 20 1.65 5.65 -6.07
N MET A 21 1.31 4.51 -5.47
CA MET A 21 2.12 3.89 -4.43
C MET A 21 2.79 2.61 -4.93
N PRO A 22 3.97 2.24 -4.40
CA PRO A 22 4.63 1.01 -4.77
C PRO A 22 3.82 -0.21 -4.30
N VAL A 23 3.84 -1.27 -5.11
CA VAL A 23 3.19 -2.55 -4.76
C VAL A 23 4.02 -3.33 -3.73
N VAL A 24 5.35 -3.22 -3.82
CA VAL A 24 6.28 -3.83 -2.86
C VAL A 24 6.52 -2.85 -1.72
N LEU A 25 6.25 -3.28 -0.49
CA LEU A 25 6.42 -2.51 0.72
C LEU A 25 7.40 -3.20 1.67
N PRO A 26 8.16 -2.44 2.48
CA PRO A 26 8.98 -3.03 3.52
C PRO A 26 8.07 -3.55 4.65
N ALA A 27 8.46 -4.67 5.25
CA ALA A 27 7.64 -5.35 6.27
C ALA A 27 7.52 -4.56 7.58
N ASP A 28 8.53 -3.74 7.90
CA ASP A 28 8.55 -2.85 9.08
C ASP A 28 7.28 -1.99 9.18
N LEU A 29 6.83 -1.45 8.05
CA LEU A 29 5.64 -0.61 7.96
C LEU A 29 4.36 -1.34 8.40
N TRP A 30 4.24 -2.62 8.07
CA TRP A 30 3.10 -3.47 8.44
C TRP A 30 3.24 -4.07 9.84
N GLN A 31 4.47 -4.16 10.36
CA GLN A 31 4.72 -4.56 11.74
C GLN A 31 4.30 -3.45 12.71
N GLU A 32 4.51 -2.18 12.35
CA GLU A 32 4.02 -1.02 13.13
C GLU A 32 2.51 -1.04 13.32
N SER A 33 1.75 -1.46 12.30
CA SER A 33 0.28 -1.57 12.39
C SER A 33 -0.19 -2.88 13.05
N GLY A 34 0.71 -3.84 13.25
CA GLY A 34 0.39 -5.21 13.68
C GLY A 34 -0.28 -6.08 12.60
N ARG A 35 -0.52 -5.54 11.40
CA ARG A 35 -1.17 -6.28 10.29
C ARG A 35 -0.26 -7.30 9.62
N TYR A 36 1.04 -7.17 9.82
CA TYR A 36 2.00 -8.13 9.30
C TYR A 36 1.69 -9.57 9.75
N GLU A 37 1.28 -9.78 11.00
CA GLU A 37 0.93 -11.12 11.49
C GLU A 37 -0.55 -11.46 11.37
N SER A 38 -1.45 -10.47 11.49
CA SER A 38 -2.90 -10.72 11.56
C SER A 38 -3.53 -11.14 10.22
N VAL A 39 -3.00 -10.69 9.09
CA VAL A 39 -3.50 -11.05 7.74
C VAL A 39 -3.14 -12.50 7.38
N GLY A 40 -2.25 -13.14 8.14
CA GLY A 40 -1.96 -14.56 7.99
C GLY A 40 -1.36 -14.90 6.62
N ALA A 41 -1.85 -16.01 6.03
CA ALA A 41 -1.26 -16.64 4.85
C ALA A 41 -1.58 -15.95 3.51
N GLU A 42 -2.56 -15.05 3.47
CA GLU A 42 -2.91 -14.30 2.25
C GLU A 42 -1.91 -13.19 1.93
N LEU A 43 -1.14 -12.76 2.93
CA LEU A 43 -0.11 -11.75 2.76
C LEU A 43 1.14 -12.36 2.11
N LEU A 44 1.43 -11.98 0.87
CA LEU A 44 2.64 -12.44 0.20
C LEU A 44 3.87 -11.74 0.79
N ARG A 45 4.68 -12.52 1.51
CA ARG A 45 5.93 -12.09 2.17
C ARG A 45 7.13 -12.69 1.44
N PHE A 46 8.19 -11.91 1.26
CA PHE A 46 9.43 -12.36 0.65
C PHE A 46 10.63 -11.57 1.18
N LYS A 47 11.84 -12.05 0.87
CA LYS A 47 13.08 -11.35 1.20
C LYS A 47 13.73 -10.80 -0.06
N ASP A 48 14.29 -9.60 0.03
CA ASP A 48 15.09 -9.03 -1.06
C ASP A 48 16.50 -9.66 -1.12
N ARG A 49 17.34 -9.20 -2.05
CA ARG A 49 18.71 -9.70 -2.22
C ARG A 49 19.62 -9.51 -1.00
N ASN A 50 19.28 -8.58 -0.12
CA ASN A 50 20.02 -8.25 1.10
C ASN A 50 19.42 -8.94 2.34
N GLY A 51 18.39 -9.78 2.16
CA GLY A 51 17.69 -10.46 3.25
C GLY A 51 16.65 -9.60 3.97
N LYS A 52 16.34 -8.39 3.48
CA LYS A 52 15.33 -7.51 4.08
C LYS A 52 13.94 -8.10 3.85
N ASP A 53 13.12 -8.10 4.90
CA ASP A 53 11.72 -8.53 4.83
C ASP A 53 10.87 -7.52 4.07
N MET A 54 10.21 -8.01 3.03
CA MET A 54 9.35 -7.27 2.11
C MET A 54 8.02 -8.00 1.97
N LEU A 55 7.01 -7.29 1.47
CA LEU A 55 5.70 -7.85 1.17
C LEU A 55 5.08 -7.19 -0.07
N LEU A 56 4.10 -7.87 -0.67
CA LEU A 56 3.18 -7.23 -1.62
C LEU A 56 1.98 -6.68 -0.85
N GLY A 57 1.78 -5.38 -0.93
CA GLY A 57 0.65 -4.71 -0.28
C GLY A 57 -0.67 -5.17 -0.88
N MET A 58 -1.51 -5.81 -0.07
CA MET A 58 -2.91 -6.11 -0.44
C MET A 58 -3.78 -4.84 -0.44
N THR A 59 -3.35 -3.83 0.32
CA THR A 59 -3.90 -2.47 0.43
C THR A 59 -2.77 -1.55 0.92
N HIS A 60 -3.03 -0.25 1.03
CA HIS A 60 -2.02 0.80 1.21
C HIS A 60 -2.29 1.72 2.41
N GLU A 61 -3.06 1.30 3.43
CA GLU A 61 -3.31 2.16 4.61
C GLU A 61 -2.02 2.54 5.35
N GLU A 62 -1.11 1.58 5.54
CA GLU A 62 0.18 1.83 6.15
C GLU A 62 1.04 2.76 5.28
N ALA A 63 1.02 2.56 3.96
CA ALA A 63 1.80 3.34 3.01
C ALA A 63 1.34 4.80 2.94
N ILE A 64 0.02 5.05 2.94
CA ILE A 64 -0.49 6.43 2.90
C ILE A 64 -0.27 7.15 4.24
N VAL A 65 -0.40 6.46 5.37
CA VAL A 65 -0.08 7.03 6.69
C VAL A 65 1.40 7.39 6.78
N HIS A 66 2.29 6.54 6.26
CA HIS A 66 3.71 6.84 6.18
C HIS A 66 3.99 8.08 5.33
N LEU A 67 3.41 8.14 4.13
CA LEU A 67 3.58 9.25 3.18
C LEU A 67 3.17 10.61 3.77
N VAL A 68 2.09 10.66 4.54
CA VAL A 68 1.58 11.93 5.11
C VAL A 68 2.33 12.34 6.39
N ARG A 69 2.96 11.39 7.08
CA ARG A 69 3.74 11.66 8.31
C ARG A 69 5.18 12.12 8.03
N SER A 70 5.73 11.77 6.87
CA SER A 70 7.09 12.13 6.42
C SER A 70 7.16 13.53 5.84
#